data_AF-A0A959N8W8-F1
#
_entry.id   AF-A0A959N8W8-F1
#
_cell.length_a   1.000
_cell.length_b   1.000
_cell.length_c   1.000
_cell.angle_alpha   90.00
_cell.angle_beta   90.00
_cell.angle_gamma   90.00
#
_symmetry.space_group_name_H-M   'P 1'
#
loop_
_entity.id
_entity.type
_entity.pdbx_description
1 polymer ?
#
loop_
_entity_poly.entity_id
_entity_poly.type
_entity_poly.pdbx_seq_one_letter_code
_entity_poly.pdbx_strand_id
1 'polypeptide(L)'
;MNSIDKALKEKKIGLYYGTRVILPFVADILKAVIDDEIITDFSPVSDGAYYEKFDDFTEIYFFDHEDILKDVSKYETIKLIVVDEEDDMFDFENHRRISLNPIEKHTLEISELNDDVIFIE
;
A
#
# COMPACT_ATOMS: atom_id res chain seq x y z
N MET A 1 -7.87 10.65 12.97
CA MET A 1 -7.31 9.71 11.99
C MET A 1 -8.31 9.38 10.90
N ASN A 2 -7.82 9.19 9.69
CA ASN A 2 -8.59 8.62 8.59
C ASN A 2 -8.36 7.11 8.59
N SER A 3 -9.41 6.32 8.81
CA SER A 3 -9.35 4.86 8.72
C SER A 3 -9.36 4.37 7.28
N ILE A 4 -8.88 3.15 7.07
CA ILE A 4 -8.92 2.44 5.78
C ILE A 4 -10.36 2.39 5.27
N ASP A 5 -11.31 1.99 6.13
CA ASP A 5 -12.73 1.88 5.78
C ASP A 5 -13.33 3.19 5.30
N LYS A 6 -13.03 4.29 5.99
CA LYS A 6 -13.51 5.61 5.61
C LYS A 6 -12.93 6.00 4.25
N ALA A 7 -11.62 5.80 4.05
CA ALA A 7 -10.97 6.13 2.80
C ALA A 7 -11.52 5.33 1.61
N LEU A 8 -11.75 4.02 1.77
CA LEU A 8 -12.33 3.16 0.74
C LEU A 8 -13.78 3.56 0.42
N LYS A 9 -14.60 3.79 1.45
CA LYS A 9 -16.01 4.19 1.28
C LYS A 9 -16.17 5.55 0.62
N GLU A 10 -15.34 6.51 0.99
CA GLU A 10 -15.32 7.86 0.42
C GLU A 10 -14.58 7.91 -0.93
N LYS A 11 -13.98 6.79 -1.38
CA LYS A 11 -13.13 6.71 -2.57
C LYS A 11 -12.03 7.78 -2.57
N LYS A 12 -11.39 7.95 -1.40
CA LYS A 12 -10.26 8.86 -1.29
C LYS A 12 -9.15 8.40 -2.20
N ILE A 13 -8.50 9.38 -2.79
CA ILE A 13 -7.40 9.20 -3.72
C ILE A 13 -6.08 9.33 -2.95
N GLY A 14 -5.17 8.39 -3.16
CA GLY A 14 -3.79 8.51 -2.71
C GLY A 14 -2.94 9.31 -3.70
N LEU A 15 -1.67 9.48 -3.36
CA LEU A 15 -0.70 10.14 -4.24
C LEU A 15 0.51 9.24 -4.47
N TYR A 16 1.24 9.50 -5.55
CA TYR A 16 2.55 8.89 -5.76
C TYR A 16 3.55 9.90 -6.36
N TYR A 17 4.82 9.75 -5.98
CA TYR A 17 5.92 10.58 -6.48
C TYR A 17 7.20 9.75 -6.60
N GLY A 18 7.59 9.42 -7.84
CA GLY A 18 8.74 8.55 -8.10
C GLY A 18 8.54 7.20 -7.42
N THR A 19 9.29 6.95 -6.35
CA THR A 19 9.30 5.69 -5.59
C THR A 19 8.47 5.75 -4.30
N ARG A 20 7.69 6.81 -4.13
CA ARG A 20 6.86 7.06 -2.95
C ARG A 20 5.39 6.89 -3.26
N VAL A 21 4.67 6.31 -2.32
CA VAL A 21 3.21 6.24 -2.27
C VAL A 21 2.72 6.90 -0.98
N ILE A 22 1.64 7.67 -1.08
CA ILE A 22 0.98 8.33 0.04
C ILE A 22 -0.46 7.82 0.10
N LEU A 23 -0.78 7.11 1.18
CA LEU A 23 -2.10 6.54 1.45
C LEU A 23 -2.95 7.55 2.25
N PRO A 24 -4.21 7.80 1.86
CA PRO A 24 -5.07 8.80 2.51
C PRO A 24 -5.72 8.32 3.81
N PHE A 25 -5.03 7.41 4.51
CA PHE A 25 -5.40 6.79 5.78
C PHE A 25 -4.14 6.35 6.52
N VAL A 26 -4.27 6.11 7.82
CA VAL A 26 -3.18 5.65 8.67
C VAL A 26 -3.31 4.15 8.89
N ALA A 27 -2.28 3.41 8.52
CA ALA A 27 -2.27 1.96 8.59
C ALA A 27 -0.87 1.42 8.79
N ASP A 28 -0.79 0.25 9.41
CA ASP A 28 0.39 -0.60 9.43
C ASP A 28 0.40 -1.49 8.18
N ILE A 29 1.58 -1.63 7.56
CA ILE A 29 1.76 -2.37 6.30
C ILE A 29 2.41 -3.71 6.64
N LEU A 30 1.70 -4.81 6.36
CA LEU A 30 2.15 -6.16 6.70
C LEU A 30 2.87 -6.85 5.54
N LYS A 31 2.44 -6.57 4.31
CA LYS A 31 2.99 -7.17 3.09
C LYS A 31 2.74 -6.24 1.92
N ALA A 32 3.72 -6.11 1.05
CA ALA A 32 3.55 -5.55 -0.29
C ALA A 32 3.92 -6.60 -1.34
N VAL A 33 3.19 -6.59 -2.46
CA VAL A 33 3.51 -7.37 -3.65
C VAL A 33 3.53 -6.41 -4.84
N ILE A 34 4.66 -6.34 -5.52
CA ILE A 34 4.88 -5.52 -6.70
C ILE A 34 5.47 -6.43 -7.77
N ASP A 35 4.72 -6.65 -8.86
CA ASP A 35 5.05 -7.67 -9.86
C ASP A 35 5.28 -9.06 -9.20
N ASP A 36 6.48 -9.63 -9.32
CA ASP A 36 6.90 -10.89 -8.68
C ASP A 36 7.63 -10.67 -7.33
N GLU A 37 7.83 -9.42 -6.90
CA GLU A 37 8.53 -9.09 -5.66
C GLU A 37 7.59 -9.08 -4.46
N ILE A 38 7.99 -9.77 -3.39
CA ILE A 38 7.27 -9.81 -2.12
C ILE A 38 8.11 -9.13 -1.03
N ILE A 39 7.55 -8.07 -0.44
CA ILE A 39 8.17 -7.32 0.64
C ILE A 39 7.38 -7.55 1.93
N THR A 40 8.05 -8.05 2.96
CA THR A 40 7.49 -8.26 4.31
C THR A 40 8.31 -7.62 5.42
N ASP A 41 9.52 -7.12 5.09
CA ASP A 41 10.36 -6.35 6.00
C ASP A 41 10.28 -4.88 5.58
N PHE A 42 9.74 -4.04 6.47
CA PHE A 42 9.64 -2.60 6.29
C PHE A 42 10.58 -1.82 7.22
N SER A 43 11.64 -2.48 7.69
CA SER A 43 12.61 -1.87 8.59
C SER A 43 13.38 -0.75 7.87
N PRO A 44 13.65 0.39 8.52
CA PRO A 44 14.35 1.51 7.89
C PRO A 44 15.82 1.22 7.53
N VAL A 45 16.31 0.02 7.84
CA VAL A 45 17.68 -0.46 7.59
C VAL A 45 17.72 -1.64 6.61
N SER A 46 16.56 -2.14 6.16
CA SER A 46 16.49 -3.23 5.18
C SER A 46 16.39 -2.67 3.76
N ASP A 47 16.87 -3.47 2.81
CA ASP A 47 16.58 -3.28 1.39
C ASP A 47 15.07 -3.59 1.14
N GLY A 48 14.45 -3.03 0.10
CA GLY A 48 13.03 -3.23 -0.23
C GLY A 48 12.16 -1.98 -0.03
N ALA A 49 11.52 -1.83 1.12
CA ALA A 49 10.64 -0.69 1.40
C ALA A 49 10.65 -0.25 2.87
N TYR A 50 10.19 0.98 3.12
CA TYR A 50 9.96 1.54 4.44
C TYR A 50 8.62 2.29 4.44
N TYR A 51 7.90 2.26 5.56
CA TYR A 51 6.72 3.11 5.71
C TYR A 51 6.78 3.95 6.98
N GLU A 52 6.18 5.13 6.91
CA GLU A 52 6.06 6.06 8.02
C GLU A 52 4.60 6.48 8.17
N LYS A 53 4.12 6.50 9.42
CA LYS A 53 2.77 6.92 9.78
C LYS A 53 2.79 8.37 10.23
N PHE A 54 1.86 9.15 9.71
CA PHE A 54 1.56 10.52 10.13
C PHE A 54 0.11 10.58 10.64
N ASP A 55 -0.26 11.68 11.30
CA ASP A 55 -1.58 11.82 11.95
C ASP A 55 -2.79 11.53 11.01
N ASP A 56 -2.63 11.74 9.71
CA ASP A 56 -3.72 11.64 8.72
C ASP A 56 -3.45 10.73 7.51
N PHE A 57 -2.21 10.24 7.35
CA PHE A 57 -1.78 9.47 6.19
C PHE A 57 -0.59 8.54 6.51
N THR A 58 -0.40 7.50 5.69
CA THR A 58 0.81 6.67 5.67
C THR A 58 1.61 6.94 4.40
N GLU A 59 2.91 7.17 4.51
CA GLU A 59 3.85 7.21 3.38
C GLU A 59 4.60 5.88 3.28
N ILE A 60 4.74 5.34 2.07
CA ILE A 60 5.56 4.17 1.77
C ILE A 60 6.63 4.60 0.77
N TYR A 61 7.88 4.35 1.12
CA TYR A 61 9.04 4.53 0.27
C TYR A 61 9.56 3.17 -0.20
N PHE A 62 9.57 2.93 -1.50
CA PHE A 62 10.13 1.73 -2.10
C PHE A 62 11.56 2.03 -2.56
N PHE A 63 12.57 1.40 -1.95
CA PHE A 63 13.98 1.72 -2.19
C PHE A 63 14.51 1.14 -3.48
N ASP A 64 14.06 -0.06 -3.85
CA ASP A 64 14.65 -0.86 -4.93
C ASP A 64 14.02 -0.62 -6.30
N HIS A 65 13.05 0.29 -6.36
CA HIS A 65 12.35 0.67 -7.58
C HIS A 65 12.89 2.00 -8.10
N GLU A 66 13.13 2.15 -9.41
CA GLU A 66 13.62 3.41 -9.98
C GLU A 66 12.48 4.44 -10.16
N ASP A 67 11.27 3.95 -10.47
CA ASP A 67 10.06 4.75 -10.64
C ASP A 67 8.86 3.81 -10.58
N ILE A 68 7.96 4.00 -9.62
CA ILE A 68 6.75 3.17 -9.48
C ILE A 68 5.93 3.21 -10.77
N LEU A 69 5.95 4.30 -11.55
CA LEU A 69 5.23 4.34 -12.83
C LEU A 69 5.90 3.57 -13.97
N LYS A 70 7.21 3.31 -13.88
CA LYS A 70 7.94 2.56 -14.91
C LYS A 70 7.98 1.08 -14.61
N ASP A 71 8.06 0.74 -13.33
CA ASP A 71 8.05 -0.64 -12.87
C ASP A 71 6.63 -1.20 -12.89
N VAL A 72 5.62 -0.38 -12.59
CA VAL A 72 4.22 -0.75 -12.75
C VAL A 72 3.84 -0.55 -14.22
N SER A 73 4.05 -1.59 -15.05
CA SER A 73 3.53 -1.61 -16.41
C SER A 73 2.02 -1.31 -16.40
N LYS A 74 1.42 -0.95 -17.53
CA LYS A 74 -0.01 -0.54 -17.68
C LYS A 74 -1.07 -1.52 -17.11
N TYR A 75 -0.64 -2.63 -16.50
CA TYR A 75 -1.39 -3.75 -15.98
C TYR A 75 -0.94 -4.24 -14.59
N GLU A 76 0.14 -3.73 -14.02
CA GLU A 76 0.58 -4.13 -12.69
C GLU A 76 -0.06 -3.25 -11.63
N THR A 77 -0.31 -3.82 -10.47
CA THR A 77 -1.00 -3.18 -9.36
C THR A 77 -0.21 -3.50 -8.12
N ILE A 78 0.19 -2.50 -7.34
CA ILE A 78 0.81 -2.75 -6.03
C ILE A 78 -0.29 -3.32 -5.14
N LYS A 79 -0.09 -4.51 -4.60
CA LYS A 79 -1.04 -5.13 -3.66
C LYS A 79 -0.48 -5.03 -2.26
N LEU A 80 -1.28 -4.56 -1.32
CA LEU A 80 -0.90 -4.46 0.07
C LEU A 80 -1.82 -5.29 0.96
N ILE A 81 -1.25 -5.84 2.03
CA ILE A 81 -1.99 -6.24 3.22
C ILE A 81 -1.73 -5.17 4.27
N VAL A 82 -2.79 -4.53 4.74
CA VAL A 82 -2.73 -3.42 5.70
C VAL A 82 -3.69 -3.65 6.86
N VAL A 83 -3.39 -3.06 8.00
CA VAL A 83 -4.24 -3.05 9.20
C VAL A 83 -4.39 -1.62 9.67
N ASP A 84 -5.59 -1.22 10.08
CA ASP A 84 -5.83 0.11 10.62
C ASP A 84 -5.02 0.28 11.92
N GLU A 85 -4.48 1.48 12.18
CA GLU A 85 -3.56 1.65 13.31
C GLU A 85 -4.19 1.38 14.69
N GLU A 86 -5.52 1.50 14.80
CA GLU A 86 -6.25 1.21 16.05
C GLU A 86 -6.61 -0.28 16.21
N ASP A 87 -6.41 -1.11 15.19
CA ASP A 87 -6.82 -2.51 15.16
C ASP A 87 -5.69 -3.46 15.60
N ASP A 88 -6.07 -4.64 16.13
CA ASP A 88 -5.10 -5.68 16.50
C ASP A 88 -4.54 -6.36 15.25
N MET A 89 -3.25 -6.17 14.99
CA MET A 89 -2.56 -6.78 13.85
C MET A 89 -2.45 -8.31 13.91
N PHE A 90 -2.62 -8.91 15.09
CA PHE A 90 -2.62 -10.36 15.27
C PHE A 90 -4.00 -10.99 15.03
N ASP A 91 -5.05 -10.17 14.92
CA ASP A 91 -6.36 -10.62 14.45
C ASP A 91 -6.44 -10.50 12.93
N PHE A 92 -6.42 -11.66 12.27
CA PHE A 92 -6.39 -11.78 10.81
C PHE A 92 -7.69 -11.26 10.15
N GLU A 93 -8.79 -11.13 10.90
CA GLU A 93 -10.02 -10.52 10.39
C GLU A 93 -9.87 -9.01 10.16
N ASN A 94 -8.89 -8.37 10.82
CA ASN A 94 -8.58 -6.94 10.62
C ASN A 94 -7.70 -6.71 9.39
N HIS A 95 -7.20 -7.76 8.74
CA HIS A 95 -6.29 -7.64 7.60
C HIS A 95 -7.07 -7.24 6.34
N ARG A 96 -6.73 -6.06 5.81
CA ARG A 96 -7.34 -5.52 4.60
C ARG A 96 -6.41 -5.67 3.43
N ARG A 97 -6.93 -6.27 2.37
CA ARG A 97 -6.20 -6.45 1.11
C ARG A 97 -6.61 -5.34 0.17
N ILE A 98 -5.65 -4.52 -0.22
CA ILE A 98 -5.91 -3.38 -1.10
C ILE A 98 -4.99 -3.43 -2.30
N SER A 99 -5.45 -2.81 -3.38
CA SER A 99 -4.74 -2.63 -4.62
C SER A 99 -4.52 -1.14 -4.83
N LEU A 100 -3.30 -0.77 -5.21
CA LEU A 100 -2.92 0.59 -5.52
C LEU A 100 -2.58 0.68 -7.00
N ASN A 101 -3.32 1.51 -7.71
CA ASN A 101 -3.19 1.70 -9.15
C ASN A 101 -2.72 3.13 -9.44
N PRO A 102 -1.42 3.33 -9.71
CA PRO A 102 -0.91 4.61 -10.15
C PRO A 102 -1.55 4.98 -11.50
N ILE A 103 -2.15 6.17 -11.58
CA ILE A 103 -2.67 6.72 -12.84
C ILE A 103 -1.95 8.03 -13.18
N GLU A 104 -2.44 8.82 -14.13
CA GLU A 104 -1.81 10.09 -14.49
C GLU A 104 -1.85 11.13 -13.36
N LYS A 105 -0.96 12.15 -13.44
CA LYS A 105 -0.94 13.33 -12.55
C LYS A 105 -0.77 13.00 -11.06
N HIS A 106 0.18 12.11 -10.72
CA HIS A 106 0.52 11.80 -9.32
C HIS A 106 -0.63 11.23 -8.49
N THR A 107 -1.61 10.61 -9.15
CA THR A 107 -2.83 10.10 -8.53
C THR A 107 -2.77 8.58 -8.35
N LEU A 108 -3.12 8.10 -7.17
CA LEU A 108 -3.16 6.68 -6.83
C LEU A 108 -4.60 6.26 -6.49
N GLU A 109 -5.20 5.41 -7.33
CA GLU A 109 -6.49 4.81 -7.02
C GLU A 109 -6.32 3.63 -6.06
N ILE A 110 -7.18 3.53 -5.07
CA ILE A 110 -7.14 2.51 -4.03
C ILE A 110 -8.45 1.73 -4.05
N SER A 111 -8.34 0.41 -4.12
CA SER A 111 -9.50 -0.49 -4.12
C SER A 111 -9.28 -1.71 -3.26
N GLU A 112 -10.37 -2.22 -2.68
CA GLU A 112 -10.34 -3.46 -1.91
C GLU A 112 -10.27 -4.68 -2.84
N LEU A 113 -9.47 -5.67 -2.45
CA LEU A 113 -9.29 -6.92 -3.17
C LEU A 113 -10.13 -8.01 -2.50
N ASN A 114 -11.03 -8.62 -3.27
CA ASN A 114 -11.97 -9.62 -2.78
C ASN A 114 -11.46 -11.07 -2.85
N ASP A 115 -10.26 -11.32 -3.38
CA ASP A 115 -9.76 -12.68 -3.62
C ASP A 115 -8.48 -13.00 -2.85
N ASP A 116 -8.48 -14.18 -2.21
CA ASP A 116 -7.31 -14.82 -1.59
C ASP A 116 -6.24 -15.23 -2.62
N VAL A 117 -6.63 -15.35 -3.90
CA VAL A 117 -5.78 -15.89 -5.00
C VAL A 117 -4.60 -14.97 -5.34
N ILE A 118 -4.64 -13.72 -4.91
CA ILE A 118 -3.68 -12.69 -5.33
C ILE A 118 -2.32 -12.77 -4.60
N PHE A 119 -2.22 -13.56 -3.52
CA PHE A 119 -1.03 -13.66 -2.66
C PHE A 119 -0.42 -15.08 -2.61
N ILE A 120 -0.59 -15.89 -3.66
CA ILE A 120 -0.02 -17.24 -3.72
C ILE A 120 1.49 -17.16 -4.00
N GLU A 121 2.25 -17.99 -3.27
CA GLU A 121 3.72 -18.11 -3.15
C GLU A 121 4.54 -18.02 -4.45
#